data_AF-A0A3D2X510-F1
#
_entry.id   AF-A0A3D2X510-F1
#
_cell.length_a   1.000
_cell.length_b   1.000
_cell.length_c   1.000
_cell.angle_alpha   90.00
_cell.angle_beta   90.00
_cell.angle_gamma   90.00
#
_symmetry.space_group_name_H-M   'P 1'
#
loop_
_entity.id
_entity.type
_entity.pdbx_description
1 polymer ?
#
loop_
_entity_poly.entity_id
_entity_poly.type
_entity_poly.pdbx_seq_one_letter_code
_entity_poly.pdbx_strand_id
1 'polypeptide(L)'
;MEIHNCNLNIHYTASKEIWEQLSQMYTEMPYWIGFVEGIPHWYGTSGKQISASVEPSGLQLYAELPQEEWEKWLSNFKSRASIIMGYEVGEPEEGFDFSGFWDDSDYAKEE
;
A
#
# COMPACT_ATOMS: atom_id res chain seq x y z
N MET A 1 10.61 -2.56 -20.13
CA MET A 1 10.21 -2.45 -18.72
C MET A 1 10.00 -0.99 -18.45
N GLU A 2 8.98 -0.67 -17.66
CA GLU A 2 8.61 0.69 -17.30
C GLU A 2 8.77 0.84 -15.80
N ILE A 3 9.09 2.04 -15.36
CA ILE A 3 9.18 2.37 -13.93
C ILE A 3 7.83 2.94 -13.51
N HIS A 4 7.27 2.37 -12.46
CA HIS A 4 6.02 2.81 -11.86
C HIS A 4 6.29 3.26 -10.43
N ASN A 5 5.70 4.40 -10.06
CA ASN A 5 5.64 4.87 -8.70
C ASN A 5 4.18 5.16 -8.39
N CYS A 6 3.69 4.61 -7.29
CA CYS A 6 2.31 4.77 -6.85
C CYS A 6 2.34 5.03 -5.36
N ASN A 7 1.49 5.93 -4.88
CA ASN A 7 1.35 6.22 -3.47
C ASN A 7 -0.08 5.91 -3.07
N LEU A 8 -0.27 5.06 -2.06
CA LEU A 8 -1.60 4.65 -1.62
C LEU A 8 -1.99 5.39 -0.35
N ASN A 9 -3.29 5.69 -0.21
CA ASN A 9 -3.91 6.32 0.96
C ASN A 9 -3.93 5.43 2.23
N ILE A 10 -2.85 4.70 2.49
CA ILE A 10 -2.57 3.92 3.71
C ILE A 10 -1.53 4.69 4.50
N HIS A 11 -1.97 5.40 5.54
CA HIS A 11 -1.07 6.25 6.32
C HIS A 11 -0.25 5.43 7.32
N TYR A 12 0.99 5.86 7.60
CA TYR A 12 1.91 5.18 8.51
C TYR A 12 1.40 5.02 9.95
N THR A 13 0.47 5.88 10.37
CA THR A 13 -0.15 5.81 11.71
C THR A 13 -1.30 4.81 11.81
N ALA A 14 -1.57 4.00 10.77
CA ALA A 14 -2.46 2.85 10.88
C ALA A 14 -2.06 1.95 12.06
N SER A 15 -3.04 1.30 12.67
CA SER A 15 -2.80 0.53 13.90
C SER A 15 -1.87 -0.66 13.64
N LYS A 16 -1.22 -1.15 14.70
CA LYS A 16 -0.36 -2.34 14.64
C LYS A 16 -1.10 -3.55 14.07
N GLU A 17 -2.36 -3.73 14.45
CA GLU A 17 -3.20 -4.83 13.96
C GLU A 17 -3.43 -4.74 12.45
N ILE A 18 -3.68 -3.53 11.92
CA ILE A 18 -3.79 -3.29 10.49
C ILE A 18 -2.47 -3.61 9.77
N TRP A 19 -1.33 -3.16 10.31
CA TRP A 19 -0.02 -3.48 9.74
C TRP A 19 0.32 -4.97 9.80
N GLU A 20 -0.12 -5.70 10.82
CA GLU A 20 0.01 -7.16 10.92
C GLU A 20 -0.82 -7.86 9.83
N GLN A 21 -2.06 -7.43 9.60
CA GLN A 21 -2.91 -7.94 8.53
C GLN A 21 -2.34 -7.62 7.14
N LEU A 22 -1.87 -6.39 6.90
CA LEU A 22 -1.20 -6.01 5.65
C LEU A 22 0.07 -6.82 5.43
N SER A 23 0.89 -7.03 6.48
CA SER A 23 2.10 -7.85 6.39
C SER A 23 1.79 -9.30 6.05
N GLN A 24 0.71 -9.87 6.60
CA GLN A 24 0.23 -11.19 6.19
C GLN A 24 -0.20 -11.19 4.73
N MET A 25 -1.00 -10.22 4.31
CA MET A 25 -1.45 -10.07 2.92
C MET A 25 -0.26 -9.98 1.95
N TYR A 26 0.84 -9.29 2.30
CA TYR A 26 2.03 -9.20 1.46
C TYR A 26 2.58 -10.57 1.08
N THR A 27 2.55 -11.53 2.00
CA THR A 27 3.02 -12.91 1.76
C THR A 27 2.14 -13.71 0.80
N GLU A 28 0.89 -13.29 0.63
CA GLU A 28 -0.08 -13.92 -0.27
C GLU A 28 -0.09 -13.29 -1.67
N MET A 29 0.55 -12.13 -1.82
CA MET A 29 0.65 -11.47 -3.11
C MET A 29 1.60 -12.25 -4.04
N PRO A 30 1.28 -12.35 -5.35
CA PRO A 30 2.13 -13.04 -6.31
C PRO A 30 3.58 -12.56 -6.26
N TYR A 31 4.51 -13.51 -6.40
CA TYR A 31 5.95 -13.27 -6.48
C TYR A 31 6.60 -12.74 -5.20
N TRP A 32 5.96 -12.88 -4.04
CA TRP A 32 6.55 -12.52 -2.76
C TRP A 32 7.94 -13.16 -2.56
N ILE A 33 8.94 -12.34 -2.24
CA ILE A 33 10.30 -12.81 -1.94
C ILE A 33 10.72 -12.59 -0.49
N GLY A 34 9.94 -11.84 0.28
CA GLY A 34 10.23 -11.54 1.68
C GLY A 34 10.56 -10.07 1.91
N PHE A 35 11.04 -9.81 3.13
CA PHE A 35 11.56 -8.51 3.50
C PHE A 35 13.07 -8.45 3.25
N VAL A 36 13.52 -7.45 2.51
CA VAL A 36 14.94 -7.13 2.31
C VAL A 36 15.20 -5.84 3.09
N GLU A 37 16.04 -5.91 4.13
CA GLU A 37 16.30 -4.77 5.03
C GLU A 37 15.04 -4.15 5.64
N GLY A 38 14.02 -4.97 5.91
CA GLY A 38 12.74 -4.52 6.47
C GLY A 38 11.75 -3.98 5.44
N ILE A 39 12.12 -3.93 4.17
CA ILE A 39 11.26 -3.47 3.07
C ILE A 39 10.63 -4.70 2.39
N PRO A 40 9.30 -4.80 2.27
CA PRO A 40 8.64 -5.89 1.55
C PRO A 40 8.97 -5.84 0.05
N HIS A 41 9.31 -6.99 -0.52
CA HIS A 41 9.64 -7.11 -1.94
C HIS A 41 8.89 -8.25 -2.64
N TRP A 42 8.62 -8.04 -3.93
CA TRP A 42 8.08 -9.04 -4.84
C TRP A 42 8.91 -9.08 -6.15
N TYR A 43 8.92 -10.25 -6.79
CA TYR A 43 9.75 -10.64 -7.95
C TYR A 43 11.25 -10.75 -7.63
N GLY A 44 11.80 -11.98 -7.74
CA GLY A 44 13.20 -12.30 -7.39
C GLY A 44 14.14 -12.66 -8.55
N THR A 45 13.62 -12.88 -9.76
CA THR A 45 14.44 -13.19 -10.94
C THR A 45 13.76 -12.66 -12.20
N SER A 46 14.56 -12.14 -13.15
CA SER A 46 14.19 -11.52 -14.45
C SER A 46 14.14 -9.98 -14.53
N GLY A 47 14.86 -9.26 -13.64
CA GLY A 47 14.96 -7.79 -13.70
C GLY A 47 13.67 -7.04 -13.37
N LYS A 48 12.60 -7.78 -13.05
CA LYS A 48 11.36 -7.25 -12.49
C LYS A 48 11.50 -7.13 -10.98
N GLN A 49 10.94 -6.07 -10.43
CA GLN A 49 10.89 -5.86 -8.99
C GLN A 49 9.65 -5.06 -8.61
N ILE A 50 9.12 -5.32 -7.42
CA ILE A 50 8.18 -4.45 -6.71
C ILE A 50 8.69 -4.33 -5.28
N SER A 51 8.63 -3.14 -4.71
CA SER A 51 8.85 -2.91 -3.29
C SER A 51 7.83 -1.92 -2.74
N ALA A 52 7.63 -1.94 -1.43
CA ALA A 52 6.77 -0.97 -0.74
C ALA A 52 7.51 -0.30 0.42
N SER A 53 7.35 1.00 0.59
CA SER A 53 7.85 1.76 1.74
C SER A 53 6.72 2.51 2.40
N VAL A 54 6.75 2.55 3.74
CA VAL A 54 5.79 3.31 4.53
C VAL A 54 6.33 4.73 4.69
N GLU A 55 5.68 5.70 4.06
CA GLU A 55 6.11 7.09 4.02
C GLU A 55 5.07 8.03 4.65
N PRO A 56 5.44 9.28 5.05
CA PRO A 56 4.48 10.26 5.53
C PRO A 56 3.36 10.57 4.54
N SER A 57 3.63 10.42 3.24
CA SER A 57 2.65 10.64 2.18
C SER A 57 1.72 9.45 1.93
N GLY A 58 1.92 8.30 2.59
CA GLY A 58 1.18 7.07 2.31
C GLY A 58 2.09 5.86 2.10
N LEU A 59 1.51 4.74 1.68
CA LEU A 59 2.27 3.56 1.31
C LEU A 59 2.77 3.72 -0.13
N GLN A 60 4.06 3.99 -0.26
CA GLN A 60 4.74 4.15 -1.54
C GLN A 60 5.06 2.77 -2.12
N LEU A 61 4.62 2.51 -3.35
CA LEU A 61 4.99 1.38 -4.16
C LEU A 61 5.94 1.82 -5.29
N TYR A 62 7.01 1.04 -5.47
CA TYR A 62 7.93 1.16 -6.59
C TYR A 62 7.92 -0.15 -7.38
N ALA A 63 7.87 -0.07 -8.71
CA ALA A 63 7.89 -1.25 -9.56
C ALA A 63 8.65 -1.04 -10.89
N GLU A 64 9.33 -2.10 -11.35
CA GLU A 64 9.88 -2.21 -12.71
C GLU A 64 9.21 -3.37 -13.45
N LEU A 65 8.11 -3.08 -14.16
CA LEU A 65 7.30 -4.09 -14.85
C LEU A 65 6.71 -3.55 -16.16
N PRO A 66 6.31 -4.43 -17.10
CA PRO A 66 5.40 -4.04 -18.17
C PRO A 66 4.08 -3.49 -17.59
N GLN A 67 3.52 -2.44 -18.20
CA GLN A 67 2.29 -1.76 -17.75
C GLN A 67 1.16 -2.74 -17.37
N GLU A 68 0.84 -3.70 -18.25
CA GLU A 68 -0.26 -4.64 -18.05
C GLU A 68 -0.05 -5.55 -16.81
N GLU A 69 1.19 -5.94 -16.52
CA GLU A 69 1.50 -6.74 -15.32
C GLU A 69 1.39 -5.89 -14.06
N TRP A 70 1.87 -4.65 -14.13
CA TRP A 70 1.77 -3.69 -13.03
C TRP A 70 0.31 -3.39 -12.67
N GLU A 71 -0.53 -3.03 -13.65
CA GLU A 71 -1.94 -2.72 -13.43
C GLU A 71 -2.70 -3.88 -12.78
N LYS A 72 -2.46 -5.12 -13.24
CA LYS A 72 -3.05 -6.32 -12.66
C LYS A 72 -2.61 -6.55 -11.22
N TRP A 73 -1.31 -6.38 -10.95
CA TRP A 73 -0.76 -6.55 -9.61
C TRP A 73 -1.28 -5.48 -8.65
N LEU A 74 -1.24 -4.21 -9.07
CA LEU A 74 -1.70 -3.07 -8.28
C LEU A 74 -3.20 -3.14 -7.99
N SER A 75 -4.02 -3.51 -8.98
CA SER A 75 -5.47 -3.70 -8.80
C SER A 75 -5.77 -4.77 -7.75
N ASN A 76 -5.07 -5.91 -7.79
CA ASN A 76 -5.22 -6.95 -6.77
C ASN A 76 -4.77 -6.46 -5.37
N PHE A 77 -3.65 -5.73 -5.32
CA PHE A 77 -3.16 -5.14 -4.07
C PHE A 77 -4.19 -4.16 -3.47
N LYS A 78 -4.64 -3.16 -4.23
CA LYS A 78 -5.63 -2.16 -3.81
C LYS A 78 -6.92 -2.83 -3.33
N SER A 79 -7.42 -3.83 -4.06
CA SER A 79 -8.65 -4.56 -3.69
C SER A 79 -8.50 -5.30 -2.35
N ARG A 80 -7.41 -6.03 -2.14
CA ARG A 80 -7.17 -6.77 -0.89
C ARG A 80 -6.91 -5.83 0.29
N ALA A 81 -6.13 -4.78 0.07
CA ALA A 81 -5.87 -3.76 1.08
C ALA A 81 -7.17 -3.05 1.50
N SER A 82 -8.05 -2.72 0.55
CA SER A 82 -9.35 -2.08 0.86
C SER A 82 -10.20 -2.90 1.82
N ILE A 83 -10.18 -4.23 1.70
CA ILE A 83 -10.90 -5.14 2.60
C ILE A 83 -10.34 -5.04 4.03
N ILE A 84 -9.01 -4.99 4.17
CA ILE A 84 -8.33 -4.89 5.47
C ILE A 84 -8.56 -3.52 6.10
N MET A 85 -8.47 -2.46 5.30
CA MET A 85 -8.59 -1.07 5.76
C MET A 85 -10.04 -0.69 6.09
N GLY A 86 -11.03 -1.37 5.49
CA GLY A 86 -12.45 -1.02 5.64
C GLY A 86 -12.87 0.22 4.85
N TYR A 87 -11.99 0.72 3.98
CA TYR A 87 -12.23 1.85 3.08
C TYR A 87 -11.53 1.60 1.74
N GLU A 88 -11.87 2.38 0.73
CA GLU A 88 -11.30 2.23 -0.62
C GLU A 88 -9.84 2.69 -0.65
N VAL A 89 -8.93 1.77 -0.97
CA VAL A 89 -7.51 2.04 -1.11
C VAL A 89 -7.19 2.45 -2.55
N GLY A 90 -6.61 3.64 -2.70
CA GLY A 90 -6.25 4.21 -3.99
C GLY A 90 -5.24 5.35 -3.85
N GLU A 91 -5.01 6.06 -4.95
CA GLU A 91 -4.01 7.12 -5.04
C GLU A 91 -4.60 8.46 -4.58
N PRO A 92 -3.99 9.15 -3.60
CA PRO A 92 -4.47 10.47 -3.18
C PRO A 92 -4.59 11.48 -4.33
N GLU A 93 -3.72 11.38 -5.33
CA GLU A 93 -3.71 12.20 -6.54
C GLU A 93 -4.96 11.99 -7.42
N GLU A 94 -5.61 10.84 -7.29
CA GLU A 94 -6.87 10.49 -7.97
C GLU A 94 -8.11 10.84 -7.12
N GLY A 95 -7.93 11.45 -5.94
CA GLY A 95 -9.01 11.88 -5.04
C GLY A 95 -9.34 10.89 -3.93
N PHE A 96 -8.46 9.94 -3.63
CA PHE A 96 -8.63 9.01 -2.51
C PHE A 96 -8.15 9.64 -1.20
N ASP A 97 -9.07 9.90 -0.29
CA ASP A 97 -8.76 10.50 1.00
C ASP A 97 -8.11 9.49 1.98
N PHE A 98 -7.29 10.01 2.89
CA PHE A 98 -6.85 9.25 4.06
C PHE A 98 -8.01 9.16 5.06
N SER A 99 -8.68 8.02 5.12
CA SER A 99 -9.78 7.82 6.07
C SER A 99 -9.28 7.38 7.46
N GLY A 100 -9.98 7.82 8.52
CA GLY A 100 -9.70 7.41 9.90
C GLY A 100 -8.73 8.31 10.69
N PHE A 101 -8.30 9.45 10.15
CA PHE A 101 -7.37 10.37 10.84
C PHE A 101 -7.99 11.67 11.36
N TRP A 102 -9.25 11.92 11.01
CA TRP A 102 -10.02 13.07 11.48
C TRP A 102 -11.41 12.57 11.85
N ASP A 103 -11.54 11.92 13.00
CA ASP A 103 -12.82 12.06 13.68
C ASP A 103 -12.78 13.44 14.33
N ASP A 104 -13.41 14.44 13.68
CA ASP A 104 -13.60 15.78 14.24
C ASP A 104 -14.30 15.73 15.62
N SER A 105 -14.84 14.58 16.04
CA SER A 105 -15.37 14.37 17.38
C SER A 105 -14.33 14.47 18.51
N ASP A 106 -13.03 14.28 18.23
CA ASP A 106 -11.96 14.45 19.22
C ASP A 106 -11.64 15.93 19.50
N TYR A 107 -11.99 16.85 18.59
CA TYR A 107 -11.83 18.30 18.77
C TYR A 107 -13.13 19.03 19.15
N ALA A 108 -14.28 18.34 19.17
CA ALA A 108 -15.57 18.91 19.55
C ALA A 108 -15.83 18.93 21.07
N LYS A 109 -14.79 19.00 21.90
CA LYS A 109 -14.89 19.24 23.35
C LYS A 109 -13.86 20.25 23.82
N GLU A 110 -14.02 21.50 23.43
CA GLU A 110 -13.68 22.68 24.24
C GLU A 110 -14.21 23.93 23.54
N GLU A 111 -15.46 24.29 23.88
CA GLU A 111 -15.94 25.60 24.37
C GLU A 111 -17.48 25.72 24.23
#